data_AF-A0A382N0W3-F1
#
_entry.id   AF-A0A382N0W3-F1
#
_cell.length_a   1.000
_cell.length_b   1.000
_cell.length_c   1.000
_cell.angle_alpha   90.00
_cell.angle_beta   90.00
_cell.angle_gamma   90.00
#
_symmetry.space_group_name_H-M   'P 1'
#
loop_
_entity.id
_entity.type
_entity.pdbx_description
1 polymer ?
#
loop_
_entity_poly.entity_id
_entity_poly.type
_entity_poly.pdbx_seq_one_letter_code
_entity_poly.pdbx_strand_id
1 'polypeptide(L)'
;MSTGSWNGLFGITEISDYASHLIYSLKLLALPNLIYNSFDVVNFYYLQWIIMSLTLLVLFLILKKTDKRLYWVLIPISAFIYCPIYNTGYWIFSSIMWLMVTFCIVLTVYLLNKEKITNSIFLSSVSIAIFSTFFSLIGIIAWLAGLICLVKRNNEGKIRKKYLAAWVAVTVIIGFIFVFLVTSLEVIQFDEETYLVKFFSIEGISFVTTYLATS
;
A
#
# COMPACT_ATOMS: atom_id res chain seq x y z
N MET A 1 -8.84 45.26 0.49
CA MET A 1 -9.93 44.31 0.19
C MET A 1 -9.96 44.06 -1.32
N SER A 2 -9.46 42.91 -1.77
CA SER A 2 -9.80 42.30 -3.07
C SER A 2 -9.10 40.94 -3.20
N THR A 3 -9.93 39.89 -3.20
CA THR A 3 -9.78 38.56 -3.82
C THR A 3 -8.58 37.67 -3.46
N GLY A 4 -8.82 36.81 -2.46
CA GLY A 4 -8.06 35.59 -2.24
C GLY A 4 -8.24 34.64 -3.42
N SER A 5 -7.22 34.56 -4.26
CA SER A 5 -7.02 33.46 -5.18
C SER A 5 -6.24 32.36 -4.46
N TRP A 6 -6.94 31.29 -4.10
CA TRP A 6 -6.36 30.04 -3.60
C TRP A 6 -5.46 29.33 -4.62
N ASN A 7 -5.31 29.87 -5.83
CA ASN A 7 -4.60 29.24 -6.94
C ASN A 7 -3.08 29.54 -6.94
N GLY A 8 -2.59 30.42 -6.08
CA GLY A 8 -1.18 30.86 -6.11
C GLY A 8 -0.27 30.29 -5.00
N LEU A 9 -0.83 29.76 -3.90
CA LEU A 9 -0.02 29.35 -2.73
C LEU A 9 0.54 27.93 -2.85
N PHE A 10 0.03 27.15 -3.79
CA PHE A 10 0.43 25.78 -3.99
C PHE A 10 0.84 25.59 -5.45
N GLY A 11 2.15 25.53 -5.70
CA GLY A 11 2.73 24.94 -6.92
C GLY A 11 2.44 23.43 -7.03
N ILE A 12 1.21 23.03 -6.74
CA ILE A 12 0.67 21.67 -6.81
C ILE A 12 -0.08 21.49 -8.15
N THR A 13 -0.42 22.58 -8.86
CA THR A 13 -1.08 22.51 -10.17
C THR A 13 -0.15 22.07 -11.31
N GLU A 14 1.17 22.02 -11.11
CA GLU A 14 2.12 21.53 -12.13
C GLU A 14 2.58 20.07 -11.90
N ILE A 15 2.00 19.36 -10.92
CA ILE A 15 2.26 17.93 -10.75
C ILE A 15 1.24 17.16 -11.60
N SER A 16 1.65 16.91 -12.85
CA SER A 16 0.98 16.21 -13.97
C SER A 16 -0.37 15.51 -13.70
N ASP A 17 -1.34 15.75 -14.58
CA ASP A 17 -2.66 15.09 -14.65
C ASP A 17 -2.64 13.55 -14.69
N TYR A 18 -1.47 12.92 -14.91
CA TYR A 18 -1.31 11.46 -15.00
C TYR A 18 -1.29 10.73 -13.64
N ALA A 19 -1.37 11.43 -12.50
CA ALA A 19 -1.15 10.86 -11.17
C ALA A 19 -2.35 11.01 -10.20
N SER A 20 -3.58 11.14 -10.70
CA SER A 20 -4.78 11.42 -9.90
C SER A 20 -4.92 10.55 -8.62
N HIS A 21 -4.61 9.26 -8.70
CA HIS A 21 -4.69 8.33 -7.58
C HIS A 21 -3.59 8.53 -6.51
N LEU A 22 -2.34 8.78 -6.93
CA LEU A 22 -1.23 9.15 -6.03
C LEU A 22 -1.51 10.51 -5.36
N ILE A 23 -2.17 11.43 -6.08
CA ILE A 23 -2.53 12.76 -5.61
C ILE A 23 -3.53 12.71 -4.45
N TYR A 24 -4.54 11.83 -4.50
CA TYR A 24 -5.53 11.71 -3.42
C TYR A 24 -4.95 11.16 -2.11
N SER A 25 -4.07 10.15 -2.18
CA SER A 25 -3.44 9.57 -0.99
C SER A 25 -2.38 10.50 -0.36
N LEU A 26 -1.61 11.23 -1.18
CA LEU A 26 -0.74 12.31 -0.67
C LEU A 26 -1.55 13.40 0.03
N LYS A 27 -2.66 13.84 -0.59
CA LYS A 27 -3.55 14.85 -0.01
C LYS A 27 -4.09 14.41 1.34
N LEU A 28 -4.51 13.14 1.48
CA LEU A 28 -5.01 12.60 2.76
C LEU A 28 -3.96 12.67 3.88
N LEU A 29 -2.71 12.31 3.58
CA LEU A 29 -1.61 12.35 4.54
C LEU A 29 -1.17 13.78 4.88
N ALA A 30 -1.22 14.67 3.91
CA ALA A 30 -0.67 16.02 4.05
C ALA A 30 -1.68 17.05 4.58
N LEU A 31 -2.99 16.78 4.48
CA LEU A 31 -4.06 17.69 4.90
C LEU A 31 -3.95 18.11 6.38
N PRO A 32 -3.74 17.19 7.34
CA PRO A 32 -3.64 17.56 8.74
C PRO A 32 -2.41 18.45 9.00
N ASN A 33 -1.28 18.12 8.39
CA ASN A 33 -0.05 18.90 8.54
C ASN A 33 -0.16 20.29 7.89
N LEU A 34 -0.97 20.41 6.85
CA LEU A 34 -1.27 21.69 6.21
C LEU A 34 -2.12 22.61 7.11
N ILE A 35 -3.16 22.06 7.74
CA ILE A 35 -4.07 22.85 8.59
C ILE A 35 -3.39 23.31 9.89
N TYR A 36 -2.59 22.44 10.51
CA TYR A 36 -2.06 22.69 11.85
C TYR A 36 -0.65 23.28 11.86
N ASN A 37 0.18 23.01 10.85
CA ASN A 37 1.61 23.39 10.88
C ASN A 37 2.13 23.96 9.55
N SER A 38 1.26 24.50 8.70
CA SER A 38 1.63 25.17 7.44
C SER A 38 2.58 24.34 6.54
N PHE A 39 2.39 23.03 6.51
CA PHE A 39 3.19 22.10 5.68
C PHE A 39 4.68 22.01 6.07
N ASP A 40 4.98 22.01 7.37
CA ASP A 40 6.35 21.71 7.83
C ASP A 40 6.78 20.29 7.43
N VAL A 41 7.84 20.19 6.64
CA VAL A 41 8.37 18.93 6.12
C VAL A 41 8.96 18.06 7.24
N VAL A 42 9.39 18.66 8.35
CA VAL A 42 9.96 17.96 9.51
C VAL A 42 8.97 16.94 10.09
N ASN A 43 7.67 17.27 10.11
CA ASN A 43 6.62 16.36 10.59
C ASN A 43 6.51 15.08 9.76
N PHE A 44 6.82 15.14 8.47
CA PHE A 44 6.80 13.96 7.60
C PHE A 44 7.99 13.03 7.89
N TYR A 45 9.14 13.54 8.31
CA TYR A 45 10.25 12.69 8.78
C TYR A 45 9.87 11.94 10.05
N TYR A 46 9.23 12.61 11.00
CA TYR A 46 8.74 11.92 12.21
C TYR A 46 7.66 10.89 11.88
N LEU A 47 6.74 11.21 10.97
CA LEU A 47 5.72 10.27 10.51
C LEU A 47 6.36 9.02 9.85
N GLN A 48 7.37 9.21 9.01
CA GLN A 48 8.14 8.12 8.41
C GLN A 48 8.73 7.20 9.49
N TRP A 49 9.36 7.78 10.52
CA TRP A 49 9.92 7.04 11.64
C TRP A 49 8.88 6.25 12.43
N ILE A 50 7.70 6.83 12.65
CA ILE A 50 6.58 6.17 13.32
C ILE A 50 6.12 4.95 12.51
N ILE A 51 5.94 5.10 11.19
CA ILE A 51 5.48 4.01 10.30
C ILE A 51 6.51 2.88 10.26
N MET A 52 7.81 3.20 10.13
CA MET A 52 8.89 2.21 10.16
C MET A 52 8.89 1.42 11.46
N SER A 53 8.81 2.11 12.60
CA SER A 53 8.79 1.49 13.93
C SER A 53 7.58 0.59 14.13
N LEU A 54 6.41 1.03 13.64
CA LEU A 54 5.17 0.26 13.73
C LEU A 54 5.21 -0.99 12.85
N THR A 55 5.76 -0.88 11.64
CA THR A 55 5.97 -2.02 10.72
C THR A 55 6.86 -3.07 11.35
N LEU A 56 7.98 -2.64 11.96
CA LEU A 56 8.90 -3.54 12.64
C LEU A 56 8.25 -4.22 13.85
N LEU A 57 7.44 -3.48 14.62
CA LEU A 57 6.69 -4.03 15.74
C LEU A 57 5.73 -5.13 15.27
N VAL A 58 4.95 -4.90 14.21
CA VAL A 58 4.01 -5.92 13.70
C VAL A 58 4.77 -7.13 13.17
N LEU A 59 5.90 -6.92 12.48
CA LEU A 59 6.76 -8.01 12.01
C LEU A 59 7.29 -8.83 13.20
N PHE A 60 7.76 -8.20 14.26
CA PHE A 60 8.15 -8.86 15.50
C PHE A 60 7.00 -9.68 16.10
N LEU A 61 5.76 -9.16 16.10
CA LEU A 61 4.60 -9.91 16.60
C LEU A 61 4.27 -11.15 15.77
N ILE A 62 4.53 -11.13 14.45
CA ILE A 62 4.41 -12.31 13.59
C ILE A 62 5.50 -13.33 13.93
N LEU A 63 6.76 -12.88 14.04
CA LEU A 63 7.89 -13.75 14.35
C LEU A 63 7.75 -14.41 15.74
N LYS A 64 7.28 -13.65 16.74
CA LYS A 64 7.01 -14.14 18.11
C LYS A 64 6.05 -15.32 18.16
N LYS A 65 5.15 -15.43 17.19
CA LYS A 65 4.22 -16.56 17.09
C LYS A 65 4.79 -17.75 16.33
N THR A 66 5.85 -17.55 15.53
CA THR A 66 6.38 -18.57 14.64
C THR A 66 7.50 -19.37 15.31
N ASP A 67 8.59 -18.71 15.70
CA ASP A 67 9.71 -19.35 16.41
C ASP A 67 10.57 -18.30 17.15
N LYS A 68 11.06 -18.65 18.34
CA LYS A 68 11.98 -17.82 19.15
C LYS A 68 13.35 -17.67 18.50
N ARG A 69 13.78 -18.60 17.65
CA ARG A 69 15.06 -18.52 16.93
C ARG A 69 15.06 -17.43 15.86
N LEU A 70 13.89 -17.10 15.30
CA LEU A 70 13.76 -16.08 14.25
C LEU A 70 13.96 -14.65 14.77
N TYR A 71 13.98 -14.40 16.09
CA TYR A 71 14.22 -13.05 16.63
C TYR A 71 15.54 -12.44 16.17
N TRP A 72 16.56 -13.28 15.94
CA TRP A 72 17.84 -12.83 15.43
C TRP A 72 17.75 -12.20 14.03
N VAL A 73 16.76 -12.59 13.23
CA VAL A 73 16.51 -12.02 11.89
C VAL A 73 15.96 -10.59 11.99
N LEU A 74 15.42 -10.18 13.15
CA LEU A 74 14.97 -8.81 13.35
C LEU A 74 16.12 -7.80 13.38
N ILE A 75 17.33 -8.23 13.77
CA ILE A 75 18.53 -7.38 13.85
C ILE A 75 18.99 -6.89 12.47
N PRO A 76 19.18 -7.75 11.45
CA PRO A 76 19.50 -7.27 10.12
C PRO A 76 18.34 -6.48 9.52
N ILE A 77 17.08 -6.89 9.73
CA ILE A 77 15.91 -6.17 9.21
C ILE A 77 15.84 -4.74 9.79
N SER A 78 16.07 -4.56 11.09
CA SER A 78 16.10 -3.23 11.70
C SER A 78 17.24 -2.39 11.14
N ALA A 79 18.43 -2.97 10.98
CA ALA A 79 19.58 -2.27 10.40
C ALA A 79 19.32 -1.79 8.96
N PHE A 80 18.59 -2.57 8.16
CA PHE A 80 18.18 -2.16 6.81
C PHE A 80 17.11 -1.06 6.83
N ILE A 81 16.10 -1.18 7.68
CA ILE A 81 14.99 -0.21 7.75
C ILE A 81 15.48 1.16 8.25
N TYR A 82 16.36 1.20 9.25
CA TYR A 82 16.92 2.44 9.81
C TYR A 82 18.19 2.92 9.07
N CYS A 83 18.49 2.36 7.91
CA CYS A 83 19.64 2.79 7.12
C CYS A 83 19.45 4.25 6.64
N PRO A 84 20.43 5.14 6.83
CA PRO A 84 20.31 6.56 6.48
C PRO A 84 20.07 6.82 4.99
N ILE A 85 20.38 5.86 4.11
CA ILE A 85 20.10 5.94 2.67
C ILE A 85 18.59 6.09 2.40
N TYR A 86 17.76 5.41 3.20
CA TYR A 86 16.30 5.46 3.09
C TYR A 86 15.70 6.76 3.67
N ASN A 87 16.47 7.51 4.46
CA ASN A 87 16.07 8.76 5.10
C ASN A 87 16.59 9.99 4.35
N THR A 88 17.01 9.83 3.09
CA THR A 88 17.50 10.94 2.27
C THR A 88 16.34 11.87 1.88
N GLY A 89 16.48 13.14 2.25
CA GLY A 89 15.37 14.09 2.33
C GLY A 89 14.70 14.54 1.02
N TYR A 90 15.15 14.04 -0.13
CA TYR A 90 14.65 14.49 -1.43
C TYR A 90 13.31 13.88 -1.84
N TRP A 91 12.95 12.69 -1.34
CA TRP A 91 11.76 11.94 -1.80
C TRP A 91 10.81 11.53 -0.66
N ILE A 92 10.64 12.40 0.34
CA ILE A 92 9.91 12.05 1.57
C ILE A 92 8.48 11.53 1.34
N PHE A 93 7.74 12.14 0.41
CA PHE A 93 6.38 11.71 0.10
C PHE A 93 6.34 10.33 -0.55
N SER A 94 7.23 10.08 -1.51
CA SER A 94 7.35 8.76 -2.16
C SER A 94 7.73 7.69 -1.14
N SER A 95 8.72 7.97 -0.27
CA SER A 95 9.15 7.06 0.78
C SER A 95 8.02 6.74 1.76
N ILE A 96 7.23 7.72 2.19
CA ILE A 96 6.09 7.51 3.08
C ILE A 96 5.02 6.64 2.43
N MET A 97 4.71 6.84 1.15
CA MET A 97 3.74 6.01 0.44
C MET A 97 4.18 4.54 0.39
N TRP A 98 5.45 4.29 0.10
CA TRP A 98 6.01 2.95 0.03
C TRP A 98 6.05 2.27 1.39
N LEU A 99 6.42 3.01 2.43
CA LEU A 99 6.41 2.54 3.82
C LEU A 99 4.99 2.26 4.32
N MET A 100 4.01 3.07 3.92
CA MET A 100 2.60 2.80 4.23
C MET A 100 2.10 1.52 3.59
N VAL A 101 2.48 1.24 2.33
CA VAL A 101 2.10 -0.01 1.66
C VAL A 101 2.72 -1.22 2.34
N THR A 102 4.02 -1.18 2.63
CA THR A 102 4.70 -2.28 3.34
C THR A 102 4.10 -2.51 4.72
N PHE A 103 3.78 -1.44 5.46
CA PHE A 103 3.04 -1.54 6.71
C PHE A 103 1.70 -2.25 6.54
N CYS A 104 0.90 -1.87 5.53
CA CYS A 104 -0.40 -2.48 5.27
C CYS A 104 -0.30 -3.97 4.91
N ILE A 105 0.70 -4.36 4.11
CA ILE A 105 0.95 -5.77 3.76
C ILE A 105 1.26 -6.59 5.01
N VAL A 106 2.21 -6.13 5.83
CA VAL A 106 2.61 -6.82 7.07
C VAL A 106 1.43 -6.90 8.05
N LEU A 107 0.63 -5.84 8.16
CA LEU A 107 -0.56 -5.80 9.03
C LEU A 107 -1.65 -6.78 8.55
N THR A 108 -1.88 -6.86 7.24
CA THR A 108 -2.81 -7.82 6.61
C THR A 108 -2.40 -9.26 6.96
N VAL A 109 -1.12 -9.60 6.76
CA VAL A 109 -0.58 -10.92 7.11
C VAL A 109 -0.71 -11.19 8.62
N TYR A 110 -0.40 -10.22 9.47
CA TYR A 110 -0.52 -10.36 10.92
C TYR A 110 -1.95 -10.66 11.37
N LEU A 111 -2.94 -9.94 10.82
CA LEU A 111 -4.35 -10.13 11.15
C LEU A 111 -4.85 -11.52 10.72
N LEU A 112 -4.52 -11.94 9.49
CA LEU A 112 -4.92 -13.23 8.96
C LEU A 112 -4.18 -14.41 9.62
N ASN A 113 -3.01 -14.16 10.21
CA ASN A 113 -2.24 -15.15 10.96
C ASN A 113 -2.67 -15.28 12.45
N LYS A 114 -3.75 -14.62 12.90
CA LYS A 114 -4.28 -14.82 14.28
C LYS A 114 -4.95 -16.19 14.44
N GLU A 115 -4.79 -16.85 15.59
CA GLU A 115 -5.29 -18.21 15.86
C GLU A 115 -6.77 -18.42 15.55
N LYS A 116 -7.61 -17.40 15.76
CA LYS A 116 -9.03 -17.41 15.38
C LYS A 116 -9.32 -16.22 14.48
N ILE A 117 -9.84 -16.50 13.27
CA ILE A 117 -10.36 -15.46 12.38
C ILE A 117 -11.80 -15.19 12.78
N THR A 118 -12.02 -14.06 13.43
CA THR A 118 -13.37 -13.50 13.63
C THR A 118 -13.78 -12.68 12.41
N ASN A 119 -15.08 -12.47 12.23
CA ASN A 119 -15.57 -11.63 11.11
C ASN A 119 -14.99 -10.22 11.16
N SER A 120 -14.76 -9.67 12.37
CA SER A 120 -14.14 -8.36 12.54
C SER A 120 -12.70 -8.33 12.06
N ILE A 121 -11.87 -9.33 12.41
CA ILE A 121 -10.47 -9.41 11.96
C ILE A 121 -10.39 -9.54 10.42
N PHE A 122 -11.27 -10.37 9.84
CA PHE A 122 -11.34 -10.54 8.40
C PHE A 122 -11.74 -9.23 7.70
N LEU A 123 -12.77 -8.54 8.21
CA LEU A 123 -13.20 -7.26 7.65
C LEU A 123 -12.11 -6.19 7.77
N SER A 124 -11.44 -6.09 8.91
CA SER A 124 -10.30 -5.18 9.08
C SER A 124 -9.18 -5.48 8.09
N SER A 125 -8.87 -6.76 7.86
CA SER A 125 -7.85 -7.17 6.88
C SER A 125 -8.23 -6.76 5.46
N VAL A 126 -9.51 -6.88 5.08
CA VAL A 126 -10.01 -6.42 3.78
C VAL A 126 -9.93 -4.89 3.67
N SER A 127 -10.34 -4.16 4.70
CA SER A 127 -10.24 -2.69 4.72
C SER A 127 -8.79 -2.21 4.57
N ILE A 128 -7.83 -2.88 5.23
CA ILE A 128 -6.41 -2.55 5.12
C ILE A 128 -5.87 -2.85 3.71
N ALA A 129 -6.29 -3.95 3.08
CA ALA A 129 -5.91 -4.26 1.70
C ALA A 129 -6.46 -3.23 0.69
N ILE A 130 -7.72 -2.80 0.86
CA ILE A 130 -8.32 -1.70 0.09
C ILE A 130 -7.53 -0.40 0.31
N PHE A 131 -7.24 -0.08 1.57
CA PHE A 131 -6.48 1.12 1.90
C PHE A 131 -5.09 1.11 1.25
N SER A 132 -4.41 -0.05 1.24
CA SER A 132 -3.11 -0.22 0.59
C SER A 132 -3.16 0.06 -0.91
N THR A 133 -4.23 -0.35 -1.59
CA THR A 133 -4.37 -0.11 -3.04
C THR A 133 -4.50 1.35 -3.39
N PHE A 134 -4.88 2.23 -2.43
CA PHE A 134 -4.95 3.68 -2.63
C PHE A 134 -3.59 4.41 -2.62
N PHE A 135 -2.52 3.76 -2.17
CA PHE A 135 -1.20 4.40 -2.11
C PHE A 135 -0.37 4.18 -3.36
N SER A 136 -0.25 2.95 -3.84
CA SER A 136 0.59 2.63 -5.00
C SER A 136 0.14 1.33 -5.64
N LEU A 137 0.51 1.12 -6.91
CA LEU A 137 0.30 -0.15 -7.63
C LEU A 137 0.87 -1.34 -6.85
N ILE A 138 1.98 -1.13 -6.13
CA ILE A 138 2.58 -2.15 -5.26
C ILE A 138 1.63 -2.62 -4.14
N GLY A 139 0.62 -1.80 -3.79
CA GLY A 139 -0.44 -2.14 -2.84
C GLY A 139 -1.32 -3.31 -3.28
N ILE A 140 -1.33 -3.66 -4.58
CA ILE A 140 -2.01 -4.87 -5.07
C ILE A 140 -1.40 -6.13 -4.44
N ILE A 141 -0.12 -6.10 -4.08
CA ILE A 141 0.57 -7.24 -3.43
C ILE A 141 -0.07 -7.59 -2.08
N ALA A 142 -0.73 -6.66 -1.39
CA ALA A 142 -1.47 -6.95 -0.16
C ALA A 142 -2.56 -8.02 -0.37
N TRP A 143 -3.24 -8.00 -1.54
CA TRP A 143 -4.26 -8.98 -1.91
C TRP A 143 -3.66 -10.37 -2.12
N LEU A 144 -2.50 -10.45 -2.79
CA LEU A 144 -1.76 -11.70 -2.99
C LEU A 144 -1.24 -12.28 -1.68
N ALA A 145 -0.63 -11.44 -0.82
CA ALA A 145 -0.15 -11.86 0.50
C ALA A 145 -1.30 -12.39 1.37
N GLY A 146 -2.46 -11.72 1.35
CA GLY A 146 -3.67 -12.19 2.02
C GLY A 146 -4.18 -13.52 1.48
N LEU A 147 -4.18 -13.69 0.16
CA LEU A 147 -4.60 -14.94 -0.50
C LEU A 147 -3.69 -16.11 -0.12
N ILE A 148 -2.36 -15.93 -0.17
CA ILE A 148 -1.39 -16.97 0.22
C ILE A 148 -1.61 -17.38 1.68
N CYS A 149 -1.83 -16.40 2.58
CA CYS A 149 -2.09 -16.66 3.99
C CYS A 149 -3.37 -17.49 4.20
N LEU A 150 -4.46 -17.15 3.50
CA LEU A 150 -5.73 -17.86 3.57
C LEU A 150 -5.67 -19.27 2.96
N VAL A 151 -4.96 -19.44 1.83
CA VAL A 151 -4.78 -20.74 1.16
C VAL A 151 -3.99 -21.70 2.06
N LYS A 152 -2.85 -21.26 2.60
CA LYS A 152 -2.04 -22.05 3.53
C LYS A 152 -2.89 -22.57 4.69
N ARG A 153 -3.72 -21.70 5.25
CA ARG A 153 -4.55 -22.02 6.41
C ARG A 153 -5.78 -22.87 6.08
N ASN A 154 -6.31 -22.77 4.87
CA ASN A 154 -7.33 -23.69 4.36
C ASN A 154 -6.77 -25.12 4.25
N ASN A 155 -5.53 -25.26 3.76
CA ASN A 155 -4.85 -26.56 3.68
C ASN A 155 -4.60 -27.17 5.07
N GLU A 156 -4.33 -26.33 6.08
CA GLU A 156 -4.21 -26.76 7.49
C GLU A 156 -5.57 -27.10 8.15
N GLY A 157 -6.70 -26.95 7.44
CA GLY A 157 -8.05 -27.18 7.99
C GLY A 157 -8.50 -26.16 9.04
N LYS A 158 -7.72 -25.10 9.28
CA LYS A 158 -7.94 -24.09 10.33
C LYS A 158 -8.85 -22.94 9.91
N ILE A 159 -9.47 -23.03 8.73
CA ILE A 159 -10.32 -22.00 8.14
C ILE A 159 -11.63 -22.57 7.62
N ARG A 160 -12.69 -21.78 7.71
CA ARG A 160 -13.94 -22.04 6.99
C ARG A 160 -13.79 -21.57 5.54
N LYS A 161 -14.02 -22.44 4.56
CA LYS A 161 -13.92 -22.15 3.10
C LYS A 161 -14.59 -20.84 2.68
N LYS A 162 -15.64 -20.41 3.40
CA LYS A 162 -16.33 -19.12 3.21
C LYS A 162 -15.40 -17.90 3.20
N TYR A 163 -14.34 -17.87 4.01
CA TYR A 163 -13.45 -16.70 4.10
C TYR A 163 -12.53 -16.60 2.88
N LEU A 164 -12.07 -17.74 2.36
CA LEU A 164 -11.27 -17.78 1.14
C LEU A 164 -12.13 -17.36 -0.07
N ALA A 165 -13.34 -17.92 -0.18
CA ALA A 165 -14.29 -17.53 -1.23
C ALA A 165 -14.65 -16.03 -1.15
N ALA A 166 -14.91 -15.51 0.05
CA ALA A 166 -15.18 -14.08 0.26
C ALA A 166 -13.98 -13.20 -0.12
N TRP A 167 -12.76 -13.60 0.20
CA TRP A 167 -11.56 -12.83 -0.17
C TRP A 167 -11.41 -12.73 -1.69
N VAL A 168 -11.56 -13.85 -2.40
CA VAL A 168 -11.51 -13.87 -3.87
C VAL A 168 -12.63 -13.00 -4.47
N ALA A 169 -13.88 -13.14 -3.99
CA ALA A 169 -15.00 -12.35 -4.47
C ALA A 169 -14.75 -10.84 -4.29
N VAL A 170 -14.27 -10.43 -3.11
CA VAL A 170 -13.96 -9.03 -2.81
C VAL A 170 -12.80 -8.52 -3.69
N THR A 171 -11.78 -9.34 -3.92
CA THR A 171 -10.65 -9.00 -4.81
C THR A 171 -11.15 -8.70 -6.23
N VAL A 172 -12.04 -9.54 -6.76
CA VAL A 172 -12.62 -9.37 -8.10
C VAL A 172 -13.48 -8.11 -8.18
N ILE A 173 -14.33 -7.85 -7.18
CA ILE A 173 -15.18 -6.66 -7.13
C ILE A 173 -14.34 -5.39 -7.12
N ILE A 174 -13.32 -5.32 -6.27
CA ILE A 174 -12.44 -4.15 -6.17
C ILE A 174 -11.61 -3.99 -7.44
N GLY A 175 -11.11 -5.08 -8.01
CA GLY A 175 -10.43 -5.04 -9.31
C GLY A 175 -11.33 -4.44 -10.40
N PHE A 176 -12.59 -4.85 -10.46
CA PHE A 176 -13.56 -4.29 -11.41
C PHE A 176 -13.84 -2.81 -11.16
N ILE A 177 -14.01 -2.39 -9.90
CA ILE A 177 -14.18 -0.98 -9.54
C ILE A 177 -12.96 -0.16 -9.97
N PHE A 178 -11.76 -0.69 -9.79
CA PHE A 178 -10.52 0.01 -10.14
C PHE A 178 -10.37 0.18 -11.66
N VAL A 179 -10.66 -0.87 -12.43
CA VAL A 179 -10.68 -0.79 -13.90
C VAL A 179 -11.71 0.24 -14.35
N PHE A 180 -12.95 0.18 -13.84
CA PHE A 180 -13.99 1.14 -14.17
C PHE A 180 -13.59 2.58 -13.83
N LEU A 181 -12.97 2.80 -12.67
CA LEU A 181 -12.49 4.12 -12.24
C LEU A 181 -11.42 4.65 -13.21
N VAL A 182 -10.45 3.82 -13.58
CA VAL A 182 -9.38 4.21 -14.51
C VAL A 182 -9.92 4.51 -15.90
N THR A 183 -10.87 3.72 -16.41
CA THR A 183 -11.53 3.97 -17.70
C THR A 183 -12.35 5.26 -17.67
N SER A 184 -13.04 5.55 -16.56
CA SER A 184 -13.85 6.76 -16.41
C SER A 184 -13.06 8.06 -16.31
N LEU A 185 -11.76 7.99 -15.96
CA LEU A 185 -10.88 9.15 -15.84
C LEU A 185 -10.13 9.49 -17.13
N GLU A 186 -10.39 8.80 -18.25
CA GLU A 186 -9.67 8.95 -19.54
C GLU A 186 -8.13 8.91 -19.44
N VAL A 187 -7.58 8.38 -18.33
CA VAL A 187 -6.11 8.27 -18.13
C VAL A 187 -5.50 7.23 -19.09
N ILE A 188 -6.30 6.30 -19.59
CA ILE A 188 -5.90 5.36 -20.63
C ILE A 188 -6.21 6.00 -22.00
N GLN A 189 -5.23 6.68 -22.59
CA GLN A 189 -5.28 7.18 -23.98
C GLN A 189 -5.16 6.05 -25.04
N PHE A 190 -5.33 4.79 -24.67
CA PHE A 190 -5.28 3.66 -25.59
C PHE A 190 -6.67 3.10 -25.80
N ASP A 191 -7.03 2.95 -27.07
CA ASP A 191 -8.26 2.33 -27.54
C ASP A 191 -8.51 0.99 -26.81
N GLU A 192 -9.76 0.72 -26.45
CA GLU A 192 -10.20 -0.33 -25.52
C GLU A 192 -9.75 -1.74 -25.94
N GLU A 193 -9.40 -1.97 -27.21
CA GLU A 193 -8.86 -3.27 -27.66
C GLU A 193 -7.34 -3.39 -27.49
N THR A 194 -6.61 -2.26 -27.41
CA THR A 194 -5.14 -2.24 -27.31
C THR A 194 -4.59 -2.41 -25.89
N TYR A 195 -5.36 -2.09 -24.83
CA TYR A 195 -4.83 -2.11 -23.47
C TYR A 195 -4.58 -3.52 -22.92
N LEU A 196 -5.51 -4.46 -23.12
CA LEU A 196 -5.32 -5.85 -22.69
C LEU A 196 -4.20 -6.52 -23.48
N VAL A 197 -4.14 -6.25 -24.79
CA VAL A 197 -3.12 -6.79 -25.68
C VAL A 197 -1.72 -6.29 -25.27
N LYS A 198 -1.56 -5.00 -24.93
CA LYS A 198 -0.29 -4.46 -24.42
C LYS A 198 0.05 -4.91 -23.00
N PHE A 199 -0.94 -5.02 -22.11
CA PHE A 199 -0.68 -5.43 -20.72
C PHE A 199 -0.24 -6.90 -20.63
N PHE A 200 -0.81 -7.77 -21.47
CA PHE A 200 -0.38 -9.17 -21.62
C PHE A 200 0.76 -9.37 -22.64
N SER A 201 1.28 -8.30 -23.25
CA SER A 201 2.45 -8.35 -24.12
C SER A 201 3.73 -8.56 -23.31
N ILE A 202 4.79 -9.06 -23.97
CA ILE A 202 6.15 -9.17 -23.44
C ILE A 202 6.60 -7.84 -22.82
N GLU A 203 6.23 -6.71 -23.41
CA GLU A 203 6.59 -5.37 -22.93
C GLU A 203 5.88 -4.99 -21.63
N GLY A 204 4.57 -5.29 -21.53
CA GLY A 204 3.79 -5.03 -20.32
C GLY A 204 4.26 -5.89 -19.14
N ILE A 205 4.53 -7.18 -19.39
CA ILE A 205 5.09 -8.09 -18.38
C ILE A 205 6.51 -7.69 -18.00
N SER A 206 7.34 -7.27 -18.96
CA SER A 206 8.69 -6.75 -18.69
C SER A 206 8.62 -5.48 -17.84
N PHE A 207 7.73 -4.54 -18.14
CA PHE A 207 7.53 -3.34 -17.35
C PHE A 207 7.14 -3.67 -15.90
N VAL A 208 6.17 -4.56 -15.69
CA VAL A 208 5.77 -5.00 -14.35
C VAL A 208 6.93 -5.68 -13.62
N THR A 209 7.69 -6.53 -14.30
CA THR A 209 8.83 -7.25 -13.72
C THR A 209 9.97 -6.32 -13.36
N THR A 210 10.30 -5.36 -14.24
CA THR A 210 11.32 -4.35 -13.97
C THR A 210 10.87 -3.44 -12.84
N TYR A 211 9.61 -2.97 -12.85
CA TYR A 211 9.07 -2.14 -11.78
C TYR A 211 9.13 -2.83 -10.42
N LEU A 212 8.79 -4.12 -10.36
CA LEU A 212 8.92 -4.97 -9.16
C LEU A 212 10.38 -5.20 -8.74
N ALA A 213 11.32 -5.24 -9.68
CA ALA A 213 12.73 -5.45 -9.39
C ALA A 213 13.44 -4.16 -8.92
N THR A 214 12.96 -3.00 -9.37
CA THR A 214 13.46 -1.68 -8.94
C THR A 214 12.73 -1.12 -7.72
N SER A 215 11.69 -1.81 -7.23
CA SER A 215 11.01 -1.51 -5.97
C SER A 215 11.50 -2.36 -4.80
#